data_AF-A0A6A6CPG9-F1
#
_entry.id   AF-A0A6A6CPG9-F1
#
_cell.length_a   1.000
_cell.length_b   1.000
_cell.length_c   1.000
_cell.angle_alpha   90.00
_cell.angle_beta   90.00
_cell.angle_gamma   90.00
#
_symmetry.space_group_name_H-M   'P 1'
#
loop_
_entity.id
_entity.type
_entity.pdbx_description
1 polymer ?
#
loop_
_entity_poly.entity_id
_entity_poly.type
_entity_poly.pdbx_seq_one_letter_code
_entity_poly.pdbx_strand_id
1 'polypeptide(L)'
;MSSYDDRTITVYLKSGSVTHNLGRMKYRTAMRMSPVVRDQITNGGCKEMSDPVGVVFHSPYVDATSMRAVMRWMDGYNTYAKPEGQEITQAHVGSEEFPAVIRVYAAAREMGIAAGIRGNAIRDDILHYIRMSPLTLNEFIMIHECAAFDQYILSSAMNCLINFNMGRNKPPDMGQIMQYCRWAKIHGKMADVKAHIVAKRQERREREVAKGMEGI
;
A
#
# COMPACT_ATOMS: atom_id res chain seq x y z
N MET A 1 0.46 -28.40 -27.76
CA MET A 1 0.22 -27.24 -26.86
C MET A 1 -0.25 -27.80 -25.52
N SER A 2 0.41 -27.40 -24.44
CA SER A 2 0.41 -28.11 -23.15
C SER A 2 -0.92 -27.95 -22.38
N SER A 3 -1.47 -29.04 -21.83
CA SER A 3 -2.73 -29.13 -21.05
C SER A 3 -2.71 -28.39 -19.70
N TYR A 4 -1.76 -27.48 -19.50
CA TYR A 4 -1.56 -26.73 -18.27
C TYR A 4 -2.13 -25.30 -18.32
N ASP A 5 -2.49 -24.79 -19.50
CA ASP A 5 -3.01 -23.42 -19.63
C ASP A 5 -4.43 -23.23 -19.03
N ASP A 6 -5.21 -24.31 -18.89
CA ASP A 6 -6.58 -24.25 -18.32
C ASP A 6 -6.64 -24.50 -16.80
N ARG A 7 -5.50 -24.74 -16.14
CA ARG A 7 -5.52 -24.98 -14.69
C ARG A 7 -5.83 -23.70 -13.93
N THR A 8 -6.66 -23.82 -12.89
CA THR A 8 -6.99 -22.71 -12.00
C THR A 8 -6.60 -23.02 -10.56
N ILE A 9 -6.29 -21.97 -9.80
CA ILE A 9 -6.01 -22.01 -8.36
C ILE A 9 -7.21 -21.39 -7.63
N THR A 10 -7.69 -22.02 -6.55
CA THR A 10 -8.70 -21.41 -5.68
C THR A 10 -8.04 -20.42 -4.72
N VAL A 11 -8.62 -19.23 -4.55
CA VAL A 11 -8.05 -18.19 -3.70
C VAL A 11 -8.95 -17.93 -2.51
N TYR A 12 -8.37 -17.95 -1.31
CA TYR A 12 -9.04 -17.66 -0.05
C TYR A 12 -8.41 -16.43 0.62
N LEU A 13 -9.23 -15.64 1.30
CA LEU A 13 -8.79 -14.58 2.21
C LEU A 13 -9.30 -14.88 3.60
N LYS A 14 -8.39 -14.92 4.57
CA LYS A 14 -8.73 -15.07 5.98
C LYS A 14 -8.52 -13.75 6.72
N SER A 15 -9.61 -13.19 7.22
CA SER A 15 -9.64 -11.98 8.04
C SER A 15 -10.16 -12.33 9.43
N GLY A 16 -9.25 -12.41 10.39
CA GLY A 16 -9.55 -12.93 11.74
C GLY A 16 -10.04 -14.38 11.70
N SER A 17 -11.25 -14.62 12.22
CA SER A 17 -11.90 -15.94 12.21
C SER A 17 -12.67 -16.24 10.92
N VAL A 18 -12.85 -15.26 10.04
CA VAL A 18 -13.68 -15.40 8.83
C VAL A 18 -12.81 -15.76 7.65
N THR A 19 -13.22 -16.79 6.91
CA THR A 19 -12.61 -17.17 5.62
C THR A 19 -13.56 -16.83 4.48
N HIS A 20 -13.05 -16.08 3.50
CA HIS A 20 -13.75 -15.74 2.27
C HIS A 20 -13.17 -16.54 1.10
N ASN A 21 -14.03 -17.25 0.36
CA ASN A 21 -13.66 -17.75 -0.96
C ASN A 21 -13.73 -16.58 -1.97
N LEU A 22 -12.60 -16.25 -2.57
CA LEU A 22 -12.47 -15.13 -3.50
C LEU A 22 -12.73 -15.53 -4.96
N GLY A 23 -12.68 -16.82 -5.27
CA GLY A 23 -12.86 -17.37 -6.60
C GLY A 23 -11.62 -18.11 -7.09
N ARG A 24 -11.45 -18.14 -8.42
CA ARG A 24 -10.39 -18.87 -9.10
C ARG A 24 -9.52 -17.92 -9.92
N MET A 25 -8.23 -18.23 -10.05
CA MET A 25 -7.26 -17.50 -10.86
C MET A 25 -6.53 -18.46 -11.80
N LYS A 26 -6.10 -17.97 -12.97
CA LYS A 26 -5.26 -18.75 -13.90
C LYS A 26 -3.95 -19.19 -13.23
N TYR A 27 -3.71 -20.51 -13.16
CA TYR A 27 -2.58 -21.12 -12.46
C TYR A 27 -1.24 -20.54 -12.95
N ARG A 28 -1.03 -20.52 -14.27
CA ARG A 28 0.23 -20.09 -14.86
C ARG A 28 0.56 -18.63 -14.55
N THR A 29 -0.43 -17.74 -14.66
CA THR A 29 -0.23 -16.32 -14.34
C THR A 29 0.04 -16.15 -12.86
N ALA A 30 -0.76 -16.78 -12.00
CA ALA A 30 -0.58 -16.72 -10.55
C ALA A 30 0.83 -17.15 -10.11
N MET A 31 1.30 -18.31 -10.58
CA MET A 31 2.62 -18.87 -10.27
C MET A 31 3.77 -18.01 -10.76
N ARG A 32 3.59 -17.26 -11.86
CA ARG A 32 4.61 -16.37 -12.41
C ARG A 32 4.65 -15.03 -11.68
N MET A 33 3.48 -14.48 -11.37
CA MET A 33 3.34 -13.12 -10.86
C MET A 33 3.49 -13.03 -9.34
N SER A 34 3.11 -14.08 -8.63
CA SER A 34 3.09 -14.12 -7.17
C SER A 34 4.05 -15.18 -6.64
N PRO A 35 5.21 -14.78 -6.10
CA PRO A 35 6.08 -15.67 -5.34
C PRO A 35 5.33 -16.32 -4.16
N VAL A 36 4.42 -15.58 -3.52
CA VAL A 36 3.62 -16.07 -2.39
C VAL A 36 2.71 -17.23 -2.82
N VAL A 37 2.01 -17.10 -3.95
CA VAL A 37 1.20 -18.19 -4.51
C VAL A 37 2.09 -19.39 -4.85
N ARG A 38 3.20 -19.15 -5.54
CA ARG A 38 4.13 -20.21 -5.93
C ARG A 38 4.66 -21.00 -4.73
N ASP A 39 5.03 -20.31 -3.67
CA ASP A 39 5.53 -20.94 -2.45
C ASP A 39 4.43 -21.77 -1.78
N GLN A 40 3.21 -21.26 -1.66
CA GLN A 40 2.09 -22.02 -1.09
C GLN A 40 1.78 -23.29 -1.90
N ILE A 41 1.68 -23.18 -3.22
CA ILE A 41 1.39 -24.33 -4.10
C ILE A 41 2.52 -25.36 -4.06
N THR A 42 3.78 -24.93 -4.08
CA THR A 42 4.94 -25.84 -3.98
C THR A 42 4.97 -26.58 -2.65
N ASN A 43 4.42 -25.97 -1.59
CA ASN A 43 4.32 -26.56 -0.26
C ASN A 43 2.98 -27.30 0.00
N GLY A 44 2.27 -27.69 -1.07
CA GLY A 44 1.07 -28.52 -1.00
C GLY A 44 -0.26 -27.76 -0.89
N GLY A 45 -0.28 -26.48 -1.24
CA GLY A 45 -1.49 -25.66 -1.29
C GLY A 45 -2.02 -25.23 0.09
N CYS A 46 -3.33 -24.98 0.16
CA CYS A 46 -4.01 -24.49 1.34
C CYS A 46 -4.41 -25.64 2.27
N LYS A 47 -3.54 -25.94 3.24
CA LYS A 47 -3.76 -27.00 4.23
C LYS A 47 -4.99 -26.76 5.09
N GLU A 48 -5.27 -25.50 5.44
CA GLU A 48 -6.43 -25.13 6.27
C GLU A 48 -7.77 -25.50 5.64
N MET A 49 -7.85 -25.44 4.32
CA MET A 49 -9.05 -25.80 3.55
C MET A 49 -8.95 -27.19 2.95
N SER A 50 -7.88 -27.94 3.24
CA SER A 50 -7.54 -29.20 2.57
C SER A 50 -7.58 -29.11 1.04
N ASP A 51 -7.19 -27.96 0.49
CA ASP A 51 -7.21 -27.65 -0.94
C ASP A 51 -5.78 -27.65 -1.50
N PRO A 52 -5.34 -28.75 -2.16
CA PRO A 52 -3.97 -28.89 -2.64
C PRO A 52 -3.60 -27.92 -3.78
N VAL A 53 -4.61 -27.30 -4.39
CA VAL A 53 -4.46 -26.27 -5.43
C VAL A 53 -5.03 -24.93 -4.99
N GLY A 54 -5.27 -24.77 -3.68
CA GLY A 54 -5.74 -23.54 -3.07
C GLY A 54 -4.61 -22.71 -2.49
N VAL A 55 -4.82 -21.40 -2.37
CA VAL A 55 -3.95 -20.49 -1.64
C VAL A 55 -4.77 -19.65 -0.66
N VAL A 56 -4.20 -19.36 0.50
CA VAL A 56 -4.82 -18.53 1.53
C VAL A 56 -3.94 -17.32 1.84
N PHE A 57 -4.55 -16.15 1.85
CA PHE A 57 -3.93 -14.91 2.31
C PHE A 57 -4.48 -14.54 3.67
N HIS A 58 -3.59 -14.19 4.59
CA HIS A 58 -3.93 -13.76 5.94
C HIS A 58 -3.69 -12.26 6.05
N SER A 59 -4.76 -11.48 6.06
CA SER A 59 -4.61 -10.03 6.23
C SER A 59 -5.82 -9.47 6.97
N PRO A 60 -5.61 -8.74 8.09
CA PRO A 60 -6.70 -8.05 8.78
C PRO A 60 -7.05 -6.70 8.14
N TYR A 61 -6.22 -6.21 7.21
CA TYR A 61 -6.31 -4.84 6.67
C TYR A 61 -6.81 -4.79 5.23
N VAL A 62 -6.75 -5.91 4.51
CA VAL A 62 -7.21 -6.03 3.12
C VAL A 62 -8.54 -6.75 3.09
N ASP A 63 -9.51 -6.18 2.38
CA ASP A 63 -10.82 -6.80 2.17
C ASP A 63 -10.88 -7.68 0.91
N ALA A 64 -11.94 -8.49 0.83
CA ALA A 64 -12.18 -9.38 -0.29
C ALA A 64 -12.36 -8.63 -1.62
N THR A 65 -12.85 -7.39 -1.59
CA THR A 65 -13.04 -6.56 -2.79
C THR A 65 -11.70 -6.17 -3.39
N SER A 66 -10.77 -5.72 -2.55
CA SER A 66 -9.43 -5.27 -2.96
C SER A 66 -8.58 -6.44 -3.46
N MET A 67 -8.65 -7.60 -2.80
CA MET A 67 -8.01 -8.82 -3.31
C MET A 67 -8.57 -9.24 -4.68
N ARG A 68 -9.89 -9.19 -4.87
CA ARG A 68 -10.50 -9.52 -6.17
C ARG A 68 -10.12 -8.54 -7.28
N ALA A 69 -9.91 -7.26 -6.96
CA ALA A 69 -9.41 -6.29 -7.93
C ALA A 69 -8.03 -6.70 -8.47
N VAL A 70 -7.12 -7.11 -7.58
CA VAL A 70 -5.80 -7.62 -7.98
C VAL A 70 -5.93 -8.93 -8.77
N MET A 71 -6.81 -9.86 -8.36
CA MET A 71 -7.05 -11.10 -9.11
C MET A 71 -7.52 -10.83 -10.55
N ARG A 72 -8.47 -9.90 -10.74
CA ARG A 72 -8.96 -9.53 -12.07
C ARG A 72 -7.86 -8.94 -12.94
N TRP A 73 -7.01 -8.08 -12.37
CA TRP A 73 -5.83 -7.58 -13.05
C TRP A 73 -4.89 -8.74 -13.46
N MET A 74 -4.63 -9.69 -12.56
CA MET A 74 -3.80 -10.86 -12.88
C MET A 74 -4.41 -11.71 -14.00
N ASP A 75 -5.73 -11.90 -14.03
CA ASP A 75 -6.38 -12.68 -15.09
C ASP A 75 -6.27 -12.04 -16.48
N GLY A 76 -6.16 -10.71 -16.52
CA GLY A 76 -5.92 -9.91 -17.73
C GLY A 76 -4.44 -9.75 -18.10
N TYR A 77 -3.51 -10.14 -17.23
CA TYR A 77 -2.07 -9.94 -17.44
C TYR A 77 -1.51 -10.86 -18.55
N ASN A 78 -0.90 -10.25 -19.56
CA ASN A 78 -0.24 -10.97 -20.64
C ASN A 78 1.20 -11.32 -20.27
N THR A 79 1.41 -12.57 -19.86
CA THR A 79 2.73 -13.09 -19.48
C THR A 79 3.75 -13.17 -20.63
N TYR A 80 3.33 -12.99 -21.88
CA TYR A 80 4.21 -13.01 -23.05
C TYR A 80 4.62 -11.61 -23.52
N ALA A 81 3.89 -10.58 -23.10
CA ALA A 81 4.22 -9.19 -23.39
C ALA A 81 5.25 -8.67 -22.37
N LYS A 82 5.87 -7.53 -22.71
CA LYS A 82 6.75 -6.85 -21.76
C LYS A 82 5.93 -6.29 -20.58
N PRO A 83 6.50 -6.18 -19.37
CA PRO A 83 5.75 -5.74 -18.19
C PRO A 83 5.24 -4.29 -18.26
N GLU A 84 5.90 -3.43 -19.04
CA GLU A 84 5.57 -2.00 -19.13
C GLU A 84 4.15 -1.81 -19.70
N GLY A 85 3.35 -0.98 -19.04
CA GLY A 85 1.96 -0.70 -19.41
C GLY A 85 0.96 -1.77 -18.97
N GLN A 86 1.41 -2.79 -18.25
CA GLN A 86 0.57 -3.81 -17.64
C GLN A 86 0.52 -3.68 -16.11
N GLU A 87 0.93 -2.55 -15.55
CA GLU A 87 0.90 -2.30 -14.11
C GLU A 87 -0.53 -2.16 -13.58
N ILE A 88 -0.71 -2.36 -12.27
CA ILE A 88 -1.99 -2.05 -11.63
C ILE A 88 -2.18 -0.53 -11.64
N THR A 89 -3.34 -0.09 -12.11
CA THR A 89 -3.74 1.32 -12.22
C THR A 89 -5.07 1.59 -11.53
N GLN A 90 -5.44 2.86 -11.41
CA GLN A 90 -6.71 3.29 -10.82
C GLN A 90 -7.95 2.66 -11.47
N ALA A 91 -7.90 2.38 -12.78
CA ALA A 91 -8.98 1.69 -13.49
C ALA A 91 -9.28 0.30 -12.92
N HIS A 92 -8.27 -0.38 -12.35
CA HIS A 92 -8.44 -1.70 -11.72
C HIS A 92 -9.02 -1.61 -10.31
N VAL A 93 -8.78 -0.49 -9.61
CA VAL A 93 -9.35 -0.21 -8.29
C VAL A 93 -10.87 -0.07 -8.41
N GLY A 94 -11.34 0.62 -9.46
CA GLY A 94 -12.76 0.86 -9.71
C GLY A 94 -13.40 1.86 -8.74
N SER A 95 -12.58 2.64 -8.04
CA SER A 95 -12.99 3.70 -7.11
C SER A 95 -11.87 4.73 -6.96
N GLU A 96 -12.24 6.01 -6.83
CA GLU A 96 -11.33 7.11 -6.52
C GLU A 96 -11.16 7.36 -5.01
N GLU A 97 -11.96 6.66 -4.20
CA GLU A 97 -11.92 6.79 -2.74
C GLU A 97 -10.60 6.29 -2.17
N PHE A 98 -9.94 7.13 -1.36
CA PHE A 98 -8.64 6.84 -0.76
C PHE A 98 -8.56 5.45 -0.09
N PRO A 99 -9.57 5.01 0.69
CA PRO A 99 -9.56 3.67 1.27
C PRO A 99 -9.49 2.52 0.26
N ALA A 100 -10.15 2.65 -0.89
CA ALA A 100 -10.12 1.62 -1.92
C ALA A 100 -8.74 1.55 -2.59
N VAL A 101 -8.18 2.71 -2.93
CA VAL A 101 -6.86 2.83 -3.55
C VAL A 101 -5.77 2.19 -2.68
N ILE A 102 -5.72 2.55 -1.40
CA ILE A 102 -4.69 2.05 -0.49
C ILE A 102 -4.83 0.55 -0.17
N ARG A 103 -6.06 0.04 -0.07
CA ARG A 103 -6.29 -1.39 0.16
C ARG A 103 -5.94 -2.24 -1.05
N VAL A 104 -6.16 -1.75 -2.28
CA VAL A 104 -5.67 -2.45 -3.49
C VAL A 104 -4.15 -2.45 -3.54
N TYR A 105 -3.50 -1.34 -3.19
CA TYR A 105 -2.04 -1.29 -3.07
C TYR A 105 -1.49 -2.32 -2.07
N ALA A 106 -2.14 -2.43 -0.92
CA ALA A 106 -1.83 -3.43 0.10
C ALA A 106 -2.13 -4.86 -0.37
N ALA A 107 -3.27 -5.10 -1.00
CA ALA A 107 -3.65 -6.40 -1.57
C ALA A 107 -2.60 -6.92 -2.55
N ALA A 108 -2.10 -6.04 -3.42
CA ALA A 108 -1.07 -6.39 -4.37
C ALA A 108 0.26 -6.73 -3.68
N ARG A 109 0.59 -6.08 -2.55
CA ARG A 109 1.72 -6.45 -1.71
C ARG A 109 1.53 -7.83 -1.07
N GLU A 110 0.36 -8.10 -0.49
CA GLU A 110 0.03 -9.38 0.18
C GLU A 110 0.10 -10.54 -0.82
N MET A 111 -0.37 -10.31 -2.05
CA MET A 111 -0.22 -11.25 -3.16
C MET A 111 1.21 -11.32 -3.69
N GLY A 112 2.18 -10.64 -3.09
CA GLY A 112 3.59 -10.73 -3.48
C GLY A 112 3.93 -10.14 -4.85
N ILE A 113 3.04 -9.32 -5.44
CA ILE A 113 3.27 -8.70 -6.74
C ILE A 113 4.50 -7.80 -6.68
N ALA A 114 5.42 -7.91 -7.64
CA ALA A 114 6.68 -7.17 -7.63
C ALA A 114 6.46 -5.65 -7.69
N ALA A 115 7.29 -4.86 -7.01
CA ALA A 115 7.11 -3.41 -6.88
C ALA A 115 6.99 -2.69 -8.24
N GLY A 116 7.76 -3.10 -9.25
CA GLY A 116 7.75 -2.48 -10.57
C GLY A 116 6.42 -2.57 -11.32
N ILE A 117 5.56 -3.52 -10.96
CA ILE A 117 4.25 -3.75 -11.61
C ILE A 117 3.06 -3.62 -10.63
N ARG A 118 3.35 -3.50 -9.32
CA ARG A 118 2.34 -3.35 -8.25
C ARG A 118 1.52 -2.07 -8.38
N GLY A 119 1.97 -1.13 -9.21
CA GLY A 119 1.26 0.12 -9.49
C GLY A 119 1.99 1.32 -8.91
N ASN A 120 3.02 1.80 -9.61
CA ASN A 120 3.63 3.10 -9.31
C ASN A 120 2.58 4.22 -9.42
N ALA A 121 1.65 4.12 -10.37
CA ALA A 121 0.51 5.04 -10.47
C ALA A 121 -0.31 5.08 -9.17
N ILE A 122 -0.69 3.92 -8.62
CA ILE A 122 -1.44 3.84 -7.36
C ILE A 122 -0.64 4.46 -6.20
N ARG A 123 0.67 4.21 -6.16
CA ARG A 123 1.56 4.83 -5.18
C ARG A 123 1.57 6.36 -5.32
N ASP A 124 1.65 6.86 -6.54
CA ASP A 124 1.66 8.29 -6.83
C ASP A 124 0.32 8.95 -6.47
N ASP A 125 -0.80 8.27 -6.70
CA ASP A 125 -2.14 8.72 -6.30
C ASP A 125 -2.25 8.82 -4.78
N ILE A 126 -1.75 7.83 -4.03
CA ILE A 126 -1.69 7.86 -2.56
C ILE A 126 -0.82 9.05 -2.09
N LEU A 127 0.33 9.25 -2.70
CA LEU A 127 1.24 10.35 -2.34
C LEU A 127 0.64 11.73 -2.68
N HIS A 128 -0.09 11.82 -3.79
CA HIS A 128 -0.83 13.01 -4.16
C HIS A 128 -1.89 13.33 -3.09
N TYR A 129 -2.72 12.34 -2.72
CA TYR A 129 -3.72 12.48 -1.67
C TYR A 129 -3.14 13.01 -0.36
N ILE A 130 -2.06 12.39 0.12
CA ILE A 130 -1.35 12.77 1.36
C ILE A 130 -0.90 14.25 1.35
N ARG A 131 -0.63 14.83 0.18
CA ARG A 131 -0.13 16.21 0.04
C ARG A 131 -1.25 17.24 -0.08
N MET A 132 -2.44 16.84 -0.52
CA MET A 132 -3.53 17.76 -0.85
C MET A 132 -4.30 18.26 0.38
N SER A 133 -4.48 17.42 1.40
CA SER A 133 -5.23 17.79 2.61
C SER A 133 -4.63 17.19 3.88
N PRO A 134 -4.90 17.79 5.06
CA PRO A 134 -4.56 17.16 6.33
C PRO A 134 -5.28 15.83 6.48
N LEU A 135 -4.53 14.78 6.82
CA LEU A 135 -5.08 13.45 7.09
C LEU A 135 -5.91 13.46 8.38
N THR A 136 -7.04 12.77 8.34
CA THR A 136 -7.81 12.35 9.51
C THR A 136 -7.07 11.22 10.25
N LEU A 137 -7.52 10.92 11.48
CA LEU A 137 -7.00 9.77 12.22
C LEU A 137 -7.11 8.46 11.43
N ASN A 138 -8.30 8.18 10.88
CA ASN A 138 -8.57 6.91 10.19
C ASN A 138 -7.71 6.73 8.95
N GLU A 139 -7.47 7.78 8.18
CA GLU A 139 -6.59 7.72 7.01
C GLU A 139 -5.13 7.48 7.41
N PHE A 140 -4.67 8.12 8.49
CA PHE A 140 -3.32 7.88 8.99
C PHE A 140 -3.13 6.45 9.49
N ILE A 141 -4.09 5.92 10.25
CA ILE A 141 -4.11 4.51 10.68
C ILE A 141 -4.06 3.61 9.46
N MET A 142 -4.90 3.88 8.45
CA MET A 142 -4.94 3.09 7.22
C MET A 142 -3.61 3.12 6.47
N ILE A 143 -2.94 4.26 6.37
CA ILE A 143 -1.59 4.34 5.80
C ILE A 143 -0.61 3.49 6.57
N HIS A 144 -0.62 3.57 7.90
CA HIS A 144 0.28 2.80 8.74
C HIS A 144 0.01 1.28 8.64
N GLU A 145 -1.25 0.86 8.61
CA GLU A 145 -1.61 -0.55 8.60
C GLU A 145 -1.52 -1.18 7.21
N CYS A 146 -1.93 -0.46 6.17
CA CYS A 146 -1.99 -0.97 4.80
C CYS A 146 -0.73 -0.69 3.99
N ALA A 147 -0.02 0.41 4.25
CA ALA A 147 1.05 0.89 3.38
C ALA A 147 2.41 1.09 4.07
N ALA A 148 2.57 0.75 5.36
CA ALA A 148 3.86 0.91 6.05
C ALA A 148 5.00 0.04 5.48
N PHE A 149 4.70 -0.98 4.67
CA PHE A 149 5.74 -1.70 3.92
C PHE A 149 6.49 -0.77 2.94
N ASP A 150 5.84 0.30 2.48
CA ASP A 150 6.46 1.37 1.70
C ASP A 150 6.81 2.54 2.63
N GLN A 151 8.07 2.56 3.06
CA GLN A 151 8.56 3.60 3.98
C GLN A 151 8.42 5.01 3.40
N TYR A 152 8.43 5.18 2.08
CA TYR A 152 8.27 6.50 1.48
C TYR A 152 6.86 7.06 1.65
N ILE A 153 5.83 6.21 1.52
CA ILE A 153 4.44 6.60 1.80
C ILE A 153 4.30 7.00 3.27
N LEU A 154 4.76 6.14 4.19
CA LEU A 154 4.65 6.41 5.62
C LEU A 154 5.42 7.68 6.02
N SER A 155 6.65 7.85 5.57
CA SER A 155 7.43 9.07 5.81
C SER A 155 6.77 10.30 5.19
N SER A 156 6.17 10.19 4.00
CA SER A 156 5.43 11.30 3.37
C SER A 156 4.22 11.71 4.21
N ALA A 157 3.45 10.74 4.72
CA ALA A 157 2.30 11.00 5.60
C ALA A 157 2.73 11.72 6.88
N MET A 158 3.79 11.24 7.55
CA MET A 158 4.35 11.90 8.73
C MET A 158 4.84 13.33 8.43
N ASN A 159 5.57 13.51 7.32
CA ASN A 159 6.05 14.81 6.90
C ASN A 159 4.90 15.80 6.65
N CYS A 160 3.86 15.38 5.93
CA CYS A 160 2.68 16.21 5.68
C CYS A 160 1.99 16.60 6.98
N LEU A 161 1.72 15.63 7.86
CA LEU A 161 1.07 15.89 9.15
C LEU A 161 1.84 16.91 10.00
N ILE A 162 3.17 16.77 10.10
CA ILE A 162 3.98 17.73 10.86
C ILE A 162 3.96 19.11 10.20
N ASN A 163 4.08 19.20 8.88
CA ASN A 163 4.02 20.48 8.17
C ASN A 163 2.67 21.18 8.37
N PHE A 164 1.56 20.44 8.30
CA PHE A 164 0.22 20.96 8.59
C PHE A 164 0.09 21.41 10.05
N ASN A 165 0.58 20.61 11.01
CA ASN A 165 0.53 20.95 12.43
C ASN A 165 1.36 22.20 12.79
N MET A 166 2.45 22.45 12.07
CA MET A 166 3.26 23.67 12.19
C MET A 166 2.67 24.86 11.40
N GLY A 167 1.68 24.63 10.54
CA GLY A 167 1.05 25.64 9.69
C GLY A 167 -0.25 26.18 10.29
N ARG A 168 -1.01 26.92 9.45
CA ARG A 168 -2.33 27.44 9.80
C ARG A 168 -3.44 26.37 9.67
N ASN A 169 -3.27 25.41 8.76
CA ASN A 169 -4.22 24.32 8.52
C ASN A 169 -3.82 23.08 9.32
N LYS A 170 -4.10 23.10 10.62
CA LYS A 170 -3.77 21.97 11.51
C LYS A 170 -4.65 20.75 11.19
N PRO A 171 -4.12 19.53 11.27
CA PRO A 171 -4.94 18.32 11.11
C PRO A 171 -6.04 18.28 12.17
N PRO A 172 -7.26 17.85 11.80
CA PRO A 172 -8.42 17.87 12.70
C PRO A 172 -8.20 17.00 13.94
N ASP A 173 -7.52 15.85 13.77
CA ASP A 173 -7.38 14.83 14.81
C ASP A 173 -5.96 14.73 15.38
N MET A 174 -5.16 15.79 15.30
CA MET A 174 -3.72 15.72 15.60
C MET A 174 -3.40 15.11 16.98
N GLY A 175 -4.19 15.42 18.01
CA GLY A 175 -4.02 14.84 19.35
C GLY A 175 -4.20 13.31 19.37
N GLN A 176 -5.24 12.81 18.68
CA GLN A 176 -5.52 11.38 18.57
C GLN A 176 -4.50 10.67 17.70
N ILE A 177 -4.04 11.30 16.61
CA ILE A 177 -2.96 10.78 15.76
C ILE A 177 -1.67 10.59 16.57
N MET A 178 -1.32 11.56 17.43
CA MET A 178 -0.15 11.43 18.30
C MET A 178 -0.33 10.37 19.40
N GLN A 179 -1.56 10.15 19.88
CA GLN A 179 -1.86 9.05 20.80
C GLN A 179 -1.70 7.70 20.10
N TYR A 180 -2.24 7.56 18.89
CA TYR A 180 -2.04 6.38 18.05
C TYR A 180 -0.56 6.12 17.79
N CYS A 181 0.23 7.15 17.42
CA CYS A 181 1.66 6.99 17.16
C CYS A 181 2.43 6.47 18.39
N ARG A 182 2.00 6.85 19.61
CA ARG A 182 2.58 6.32 20.85
C ARG A 182 2.21 4.84 21.04
N TRP A 183 0.93 4.50 20.88
CA TRP A 183 0.44 3.13 20.97
C TRP A 183 1.10 2.20 19.94
N ALA A 184 1.17 2.62 18.68
CA ALA A 184 1.81 1.91 17.57
C ALA A 184 3.35 1.95 17.61
N LYS A 185 3.96 2.58 18.63
CA LYS A 185 5.42 2.70 18.81
C LYS A 185 6.17 3.37 17.63
N ILE A 186 5.48 4.24 16.88
CA ILE A 186 6.06 5.03 15.78
C ILE A 186 6.30 6.50 16.14
N HIS A 187 5.99 6.90 17.38
CA HIS A 187 6.19 8.28 17.86
C HIS A 187 7.65 8.76 17.79
N GLY A 188 8.63 7.86 17.96
CA GLY A 188 10.05 8.20 17.80
C GLY A 188 10.36 8.66 16.37
N LYS A 189 9.91 7.89 15.36
CA LYS A 189 10.02 8.27 13.95
C LYS A 189 9.35 9.63 13.67
N MET A 190 8.20 9.88 14.27
CA MET A 190 7.51 11.17 14.14
C MET A 190 8.33 12.33 14.75
N ALA A 191 8.98 12.10 15.89
CA ALA A 191 9.87 13.10 16.51
C ALA A 191 11.09 13.39 15.63
N ASP A 192 11.70 12.36 15.03
CA ASP A 192 12.84 12.50 14.12
C ASP A 192 12.46 13.31 12.87
N VAL A 193 11.31 13.00 12.26
CA VAL A 193 10.79 13.76 11.12
C VAL A 193 10.55 15.23 11.50
N LYS A 194 10.02 15.48 12.71
CA LYS A 194 9.80 16.85 13.18
C LYS A 194 11.12 17.60 13.37
N ALA A 195 12.10 16.98 14.01
CA ALA A 195 13.42 17.57 14.20
C ALA A 195 14.07 17.94 12.85
N HIS A 196 13.99 17.03 11.88
CA HIS A 196 14.50 17.26 10.52
C HIS A 196 13.82 18.43 9.81
N ILE A 197 12.49 18.53 9.90
CA ILE A 197 11.73 19.65 9.30
C ILE A 197 12.11 20.98 9.95
N VAL A 198 12.23 21.01 11.28
CA VAL A 198 12.61 22.22 12.02
C VAL A 198 14.01 22.67 11.64
N ALA A 199 14.99 21.75 11.60
CA ALA A 199 16.36 22.05 11.18
C ALA A 199 16.40 22.63 9.77
N LYS A 200 15.72 22.01 8.80
CA LYS A 200 15.64 22.52 7.41
C LYS A 200 15.00 23.90 7.31
N ARG A 201 13.97 24.18 8.10
CA ARG A 201 13.32 25.51 8.11
C ARG A 201 14.25 26.58 8.70
N GLN A 202 15.03 26.23 9.73
CA GLN A 202 16.00 27.12 10.34
C GLN A 202 17.14 27.45 9.37
N GLU A 203 17.75 26.44 8.75
CA GLU A 203 18.79 26.61 7.73
C GLU A 203 18.32 27.50 6.57
N ARG A 204 17.07 27.30 6.11
CA ARG A 204 16.51 28.12 5.03
C ARG A 204 16.37 29.59 5.44
N ARG A 205 15.91 29.87 6.67
CA ARG A 205 15.80 31.23 7.20
C ARG A 205 17.16 31.91 7.30
N GLU A 206 18.16 31.20 7.80
CA GLU A 206 19.54 31.73 7.92
C GLU A 206 20.12 32.09 6.55
N ARG A 207 19.90 31.25 5.53
CA ARG A 207 20.29 31.54 4.14
C ARG A 207 19.55 32.74 3.55
N GLU A 208 18.26 32.87 3.82
CA GLU A 208 17.45 34.01 3.34
C GLU A 208 17.90 35.33 4.00
N VAL A 209 18.22 35.31 5.29
CA VAL A 209 18.78 36.47 6.02
C VAL A 209 20.17 36.85 5.48
N ALA A 210 21.07 35.87 5.29
CA ALA A 210 22.40 36.12 4.75
C ALA A 210 22.35 36.76 3.35
N LYS A 211 21.50 36.25 2.46
CA LYS A 211 21.29 36.83 1.12
C LYS A 211 20.68 38.23 1.15
N GLY A 212 19.80 38.52 2.12
CA GLY A 212 19.22 39.84 2.32
C GLY A 212 20.24 40.88 2.81
N MET A 213 21.30 40.44 3.51
CA MET A 213 22.38 41.31 3.98
C MET A 213 23.47 41.57 2.93
N GLU A 214 23.64 40.68 1.94
CA GLU A 214 24.59 40.87 0.81
C GLU A 214 24.03 41.78 -0.30
N GLY A 215 22.73 42.09 -0.27
CA GLY A 215 22.05 42.96 -1.24
C GLY A 215 21.87 44.42 -0.80
N ILE A 216 22.51 44.83 0.29
CA ILE A 216 22.58 46.21 0.83
C ILE A 216 24.03 46.67 0.74
#